data_AF-A0A0K0GLR0-F1
#
_entry.id   AF-A0A0K0GLR0-F1
#
_cell.length_a   1.000
_cell.length_b   1.000
_cell.length_c   1.000
_cell.angle_alpha   90.00
_cell.angle_beta   90.00
_cell.angle_gamma   90.00
#
_symmetry.space_group_name_H-M   'P 1'
#
loop_
_entity.id
_entity.type
_entity.pdbx_description
1 polymer ?
#
loop_
_entity_poly.entity_id
_entity_poly.type
_entity_poly.pdbx_seq_one_letter_code
_entity_poly.pdbx_strand_id
1 'polypeptide(L)'
;MLQIIVSLCHYWKTFRPRGRAVLNRSLEVRFEQYGEVVAAALSHADRKQPAHWYLKGLLLPGGRKSVEPMAARVHPQNVRSAHQSMHHLVADADWSDQALLAAVAAQVLPPLSRKSAACHWIVDDTGFSKKGVHSVGVARQYCGRLGKTDNCQVAVSLSIANEHGSLPVGYRLYLPEQWAQDTVRRKKAGVPDQVVFQTKTALAMDQIDSALATGIAAGVVLADAAYGTETHWRDQLSERGLLYMVGVRSNTKVWWGSHQPAPMPPASPKGGRPRTRPMRDSAHAPISVHEVAQSLPARTYLISTIFQHSRSQ
;
A
#
# COMPACT_ATOMS: atom_id res chain seq x y z
N MET A 1 -11.48 -21.43 8.50
CA MET A 1 -11.28 -20.63 9.73
C MET A 1 -11.32 -19.17 9.31
N LEU A 2 -12.46 -18.49 9.47
CA LEU A 2 -12.62 -17.09 9.07
C LEU A 2 -11.99 -16.21 10.16
N GLN A 3 -10.75 -15.79 9.96
CA GLN A 3 -10.11 -14.78 10.79
C GLN A 3 -10.39 -13.40 10.18
N ILE A 4 -11.25 -12.62 10.85
CA ILE A 4 -11.45 -11.21 10.54
C ILE A 4 -10.25 -10.47 11.12
N ILE A 5 -9.24 -10.19 10.30
CA ILE A 5 -8.13 -9.30 10.67
C ILE A 5 -8.35 -7.97 9.96
N VAL A 6 -8.73 -6.95 10.73
CA VAL A 6 -8.71 -5.56 10.30
C VAL A 6 -7.81 -4.78 11.26
N SER A 7 -6.65 -4.43 10.73
CA SER A 7 -6.01 -3.11 10.77
C SER A 7 -4.50 -3.24 11.03
N LEU A 8 -3.75 -3.29 9.94
CA LEU A 8 -2.28 -3.27 9.91
C LEU A 8 -1.70 -1.86 10.10
N CYS A 9 -2.49 -0.92 10.62
CA CYS A 9 -2.15 0.51 10.75
C CYS A 9 -1.06 0.83 11.80
N HIS A 10 -0.34 -0.18 12.34
CA HIS A 10 0.70 0.02 13.35
C HIS A 10 2.06 -0.66 13.05
N TYR A 11 2.27 -1.26 11.88
CA TYR A 11 3.54 -1.98 11.63
C TYR A 11 4.78 -1.08 11.46
N TRP A 12 4.62 0.25 11.44
CA TRP A 12 5.73 1.20 11.28
C TRP A 12 6.17 1.96 12.55
N LYS A 13 5.71 1.56 13.75
CA LYS A 13 6.02 2.29 15.00
C LYS A 13 6.98 1.62 15.99
N THR A 14 7.56 0.47 15.69
CA THR A 14 8.57 -0.17 16.55
C THR A 14 9.94 -0.29 15.88
N PHE A 15 10.48 0.84 15.44
CA PHE A 15 11.94 1.01 15.36
C PHE A 15 12.31 2.37 15.98
N ARG A 16 12.24 2.45 17.31
CA ARG A 16 13.01 3.47 18.04
C ARG A 16 14.41 2.88 18.25
N PRO A 17 15.47 3.42 17.61
CA PRO A 17 16.81 3.07 18.03
C PRO A 17 17.01 3.63 19.45
N ARG A 18 16.80 2.79 20.46
CA ARG A 18 17.34 3.03 21.80
C ARG A 18 18.79 2.62 21.73
N GLY A 19 19.67 3.61 21.75
CA GLY A 19 21.12 3.41 21.77
C GLY A 19 21.81 4.09 20.61
N ARG A 20 22.92 4.74 20.91
CA ARG A 20 23.89 5.27 19.94
C ARG A 20 24.39 4.06 19.15
N ALA A 21 23.81 3.80 17.96
CA ALA A 21 24.27 2.72 17.10
C ALA A 21 25.66 3.10 16.59
N VAL A 22 26.70 2.59 17.24
CA VAL A 22 28.01 2.48 16.61
C VAL A 22 27.82 1.49 15.47
N LEU A 23 27.80 1.99 14.23
CA LEU A 23 27.74 1.15 13.05
C LEU A 23 29.01 0.29 13.08
N ASN A 24 28.87 -1.02 13.31
CA ASN A 24 29.99 -1.93 13.11
C ASN A 24 30.36 -1.89 11.62
N ARG A 25 31.64 -1.97 11.25
CA ARG A 25 32.17 -1.90 9.87
C ARG A 25 31.39 -2.79 8.89
N SER A 26 30.84 -3.91 9.36
CA SER A 26 29.95 -4.78 8.58
C SER A 26 28.62 -4.13 8.17
N LEU A 27 27.99 -3.31 9.02
CA LEU A 27 26.73 -2.64 8.71
C LEU A 27 26.92 -1.45 7.78
N GLU A 28 28.02 -0.71 7.92
CA GLU A 28 28.39 0.36 6.98
C GLU A 28 28.60 -0.20 5.58
N VAL A 29 29.38 -1.28 5.44
CA VAL A 29 29.60 -1.94 4.14
C VAL A 29 28.28 -2.42 3.53
N ARG A 30 27.40 -3.03 4.32
CA ARG A 30 26.07 -3.45 3.82
C ARG A 30 25.19 -2.26 3.42
N PHE A 31 25.28 -1.15 4.15
CA PHE A 31 24.54 0.07 3.82
C PHE A 31 25.04 0.69 2.51
N GLU A 32 26.36 0.79 2.31
CA GLU A 32 26.94 1.28 1.05
C GLU A 32 26.56 0.36 -0.12
N GLN A 33 26.63 -0.96 0.05
CA GLN A 33 26.18 -1.93 -0.96
C GLN A 33 24.69 -1.77 -1.30
N TYR A 34 23.84 -1.50 -0.31
CA TYR A 34 22.43 -1.16 -0.54
C TYR A 34 22.28 0.16 -1.30
N GLY A 35 23.08 1.17 -0.95
CA GLY A 35 23.14 2.45 -1.65
C GLY A 35 23.53 2.30 -3.12
N GLU A 36 24.43 1.38 -3.46
CA GLU A 36 24.80 1.07 -4.85
C GLU A 36 23.63 0.46 -5.64
N VAL A 37 22.84 -0.42 -5.03
CA VAL A 37 21.64 -0.99 -5.67
C VAL A 37 20.61 0.10 -5.97
N VAL A 38 20.38 1.00 -5.01
CA VAL A 38 19.49 2.16 -5.21
C VAL A 38 20.03 3.08 -6.30
N ALA A 39 21.32 3.44 -6.24
CA ALA A 39 21.94 4.34 -7.21
C ALA A 39 21.89 3.77 -8.63
N ALA A 40 22.13 2.47 -8.80
CA ALA A 40 22.04 1.80 -10.10
C ALA A 40 20.63 1.89 -10.71
N ALA A 41 19.58 1.79 -9.87
CA ALA A 41 18.19 1.87 -10.32
C ALA A 41 17.73 3.28 -10.69
N LEU A 42 18.40 4.32 -10.17
CA LEU A 42 18.07 5.71 -10.47
C LEU A 42 18.52 6.13 -11.87
N SER A 43 19.35 5.33 -12.54
CA SER A 43 19.93 5.61 -13.86
C SER A 43 20.77 6.90 -13.89
N HIS A 44 21.77 6.98 -14.77
CA HIS A 44 22.70 8.11 -14.86
C HIS A 44 23.68 8.28 -13.68
N ALA A 45 24.98 8.42 -13.98
CA ALA A 45 26.05 8.46 -12.99
C ALA A 45 25.92 9.63 -12.00
N ASP A 46 25.47 10.80 -12.48
CA ASP A 46 25.33 12.03 -11.67
C ASP A 46 24.31 11.91 -10.53
N ARG A 47 23.43 10.90 -10.56
CA ARG A 47 22.40 10.67 -9.54
C ARG A 47 22.91 9.84 -8.35
N LYS A 48 24.06 9.15 -8.51
CA LYS A 48 24.64 8.26 -7.50
C LYS A 48 24.96 8.99 -6.20
N GLN A 49 25.79 10.03 -6.27
CA GLN A 49 26.25 10.73 -5.08
C GLN A 49 25.09 11.43 -4.32
N PRO A 50 24.16 12.13 -5.00
CA PRO A 50 22.98 12.68 -4.33
C PRO A 50 22.09 11.61 -3.70
N ALA A 51 21.95 10.43 -4.31
CA ALA A 51 21.18 9.33 -3.73
C ALA A 51 21.82 8.80 -2.45
N HIS A 52 23.14 8.59 -2.44
CA HIS A 52 23.88 8.21 -1.24
C HIS A 52 23.75 9.23 -0.12
N TRP A 53 23.88 10.52 -0.44
CA TRP A 53 23.64 11.60 0.51
C TRP A 53 22.21 11.58 1.06
N TYR A 54 21.21 11.37 0.20
CA TYR A 54 19.82 11.33 0.61
C TYR A 54 19.54 10.16 1.56
N LEU A 55 19.96 8.94 1.18
CA LEU A 55 19.82 7.73 2.01
C LEU A 55 20.53 7.88 3.36
N LYS A 56 21.77 8.38 3.36
CA LYS A 56 22.54 8.60 4.59
C LYS A 56 21.87 9.65 5.46
N GLY A 57 21.38 10.74 4.88
CA GLY A 57 20.67 11.81 5.57
C GLY A 57 19.39 11.34 6.26
N LEU A 58 18.67 10.38 5.65
CA LEU A 58 17.48 9.77 6.26
C LEU A 58 17.82 8.97 7.52
N LEU A 59 18.98 8.31 7.58
CA LEU A 59 19.39 7.48 8.71
C LEU A 59 20.14 8.23 9.81
N LEU A 60 20.87 9.30 9.47
CA LEU A 60 21.64 10.07 10.46
C LEU A 60 20.74 10.73 11.51
N PRO A 61 21.19 10.86 12.77
CA PRO A 61 20.40 11.47 13.84
C PRO A 61 20.03 12.93 13.53
N GLY A 62 18.86 13.34 14.00
CA GLY A 62 18.34 14.71 13.83
C GLY A 62 16.82 14.73 13.67
N GLY A 63 16.18 15.83 14.08
CA GLY A 63 14.72 15.95 14.08
C GLY A 63 14.12 16.00 12.68
N ARG A 64 14.39 17.08 11.92
CA ARG A 64 13.83 17.27 10.57
C ARG A 64 14.62 16.50 9.51
N LYS A 65 13.89 15.78 8.64
CA LYS A 65 14.38 15.01 7.48
C LYS A 65 14.09 15.71 6.14
N SER A 66 14.05 17.04 6.13
CA SER A 66 14.03 17.82 4.89
C SER A 66 15.43 17.88 4.27
N VAL A 67 15.49 18.20 2.97
CA VAL A 67 16.73 18.15 2.17
C VAL A 67 17.85 19.01 2.77
N GLU A 68 17.55 20.23 3.23
CA GLU A 68 18.56 21.14 3.78
C GLU A 68 19.22 20.63 5.09
N PRO A 69 18.48 20.26 6.15
CA PRO A 69 19.07 19.60 7.31
C PRO A 69 19.81 18.30 6.99
N MET A 70 19.39 17.55 5.97
CA MET A 70 20.14 16.37 5.52
C MET A 70 21.45 16.76 4.85
N ALA A 71 21.45 17.78 3.99
CA ALA A 71 22.62 18.31 3.29
C ALA A 71 23.69 18.78 4.30
N ALA A 72 23.26 19.52 5.33
CA ALA A 72 24.13 19.99 6.40
C ALA A 72 24.82 18.85 7.18
N ARG A 73 24.19 17.67 7.27
CA ARG A 73 24.75 16.51 7.97
C ARG A 73 25.70 15.68 7.10
N VAL A 74 25.35 15.50 5.82
CA VAL A 74 26.08 14.60 4.92
C VAL A 74 27.22 15.28 4.18
N HIS A 75 27.16 16.60 4.01
CA HIS A 75 28.16 17.38 3.29
C HIS A 75 28.30 18.81 3.85
N PRO A 76 28.75 18.97 5.12
CA PRO A 76 28.79 20.27 5.81
C PRO A 76 29.70 21.29 5.14
N GLN A 77 30.74 20.86 4.41
CA GLN A 77 31.67 21.75 3.72
C GLN A 77 31.03 22.46 2.52
N ASN A 78 29.95 21.92 1.95
CA ASN A 78 29.22 22.53 0.84
C ASN A 78 27.74 22.14 0.87
N VAL A 79 27.03 22.68 1.86
CA VAL A 79 25.61 22.41 2.11
C VAL A 79 24.76 22.83 0.91
N ARG A 80 25.07 23.97 0.29
CA ARG A 80 24.31 24.51 -0.83
C ARG A 80 24.32 23.54 -2.02
N SER A 81 25.49 23.03 -2.40
CA SER A 81 25.58 22.07 -3.51
C SER A 81 24.83 20.78 -3.19
N ALA A 82 25.05 20.18 -2.01
CA ALA A 82 24.39 18.94 -1.63
C ALA A 82 22.86 19.11 -1.55
N HIS A 83 22.38 20.26 -1.06
CA HIS A 83 20.96 20.60 -1.08
C HIS A 83 20.40 20.60 -2.50
N GLN A 84 21.02 21.35 -3.42
CA GLN A 84 20.53 21.47 -4.79
C GLN A 84 20.50 20.12 -5.50
N SER A 85 21.58 19.34 -5.41
CA SER A 85 21.66 18.03 -6.07
C SER A 85 20.67 17.01 -5.49
N MET A 86 20.50 16.95 -4.17
CA MET A 86 19.50 16.06 -3.56
C MET A 86 18.06 16.50 -3.85
N HIS A 87 17.80 17.81 -3.85
CA HIS A 87 16.48 18.34 -4.19
C HIS A 87 16.13 17.99 -5.63
N HIS A 88 17.04 18.28 -6.57
CA HIS A 88 16.86 17.92 -7.98
C HIS A 88 16.60 16.43 -8.15
N LEU A 89 17.36 15.57 -7.45
CA LEU A 89 17.14 14.13 -7.49
C LEU A 89 15.70 13.74 -7.12
N VAL A 90 15.14 14.26 -6.02
CA VAL A 90 13.82 13.82 -5.54
C VAL A 90 12.65 14.56 -6.15
N ALA A 91 12.86 15.74 -6.73
CA ALA A 91 11.79 16.60 -7.23
C ALA A 91 11.67 16.60 -8.76
N ASP A 92 12.79 16.57 -9.49
CA ASP A 92 12.83 16.90 -10.91
C ASP A 92 13.48 15.82 -11.79
N ALA A 93 14.39 15.01 -11.22
CA ALA A 93 15.14 14.03 -12.00
C ALA A 93 14.23 12.91 -12.53
N ASP A 94 14.39 12.58 -13.81
CA ASP A 94 13.62 11.54 -14.49
C ASP A 94 14.18 10.14 -14.18
N TRP A 95 13.81 9.59 -13.02
CA TRP A 95 14.05 8.20 -12.64
C TRP A 95 12.73 7.46 -12.38
N SER A 96 12.75 6.15 -12.61
CA SER A 96 11.56 5.31 -12.46
C SER A 96 11.44 4.79 -11.03
N ASP A 97 10.35 5.13 -10.34
CA ASP A 97 10.06 4.59 -9.02
C ASP A 97 9.77 3.08 -9.05
N GLN A 98 9.21 2.59 -10.15
CA GLN A 98 9.02 1.16 -10.40
C GLN A 98 10.37 0.44 -10.52
N ALA A 99 11.34 1.00 -11.25
CA ALA A 99 12.68 0.41 -11.36
C ALA A 99 13.40 0.39 -10.01
N LEU A 100 13.27 1.47 -9.24
CA LEU A 100 13.81 1.56 -7.88
C LEU A 100 13.21 0.50 -6.94
N LEU A 101 11.89 0.38 -6.90
CA LEU A 101 11.21 -0.64 -6.09
C LEU A 101 11.59 -2.06 -6.51
N ALA A 102 11.68 -2.32 -7.82
CA ALA A 102 12.10 -3.62 -8.35
C ALA A 102 13.53 -3.97 -7.94
N ALA A 103 14.48 -3.02 -8.03
CA ALA A 103 15.86 -3.24 -7.61
C ALA A 103 15.98 -3.53 -6.10
N VAL A 104 15.25 -2.77 -5.28
CA VAL A 104 15.19 -3.01 -3.82
C VAL A 104 14.55 -4.38 -3.52
N ALA A 105 13.48 -4.74 -4.22
CA ALA A 105 12.82 -6.05 -4.09
C ALA A 105 13.77 -7.20 -4.45
N ALA A 106 14.50 -7.10 -5.56
CA ALA A 106 15.48 -8.10 -6.00
C ALA A 106 16.59 -8.32 -4.96
N GLN A 107 16.99 -7.27 -4.24
CA GLN A 107 18.01 -7.38 -3.18
C GLN A 107 17.46 -7.92 -1.86
N VAL A 108 16.25 -7.50 -1.46
CA VAL A 108 15.72 -7.73 -0.11
C VAL A 108 14.85 -8.98 -0.01
N LEU A 109 14.09 -9.33 -1.06
CA LEU A 109 13.19 -10.48 -1.00
C LEU A 109 13.92 -11.81 -0.86
N PRO A 110 15.02 -12.12 -1.58
CA PRO A 110 15.70 -13.41 -1.41
C PRO A 110 16.14 -13.71 0.04
N PRO A 111 16.81 -12.81 0.77
CA PRO A 111 17.15 -13.06 2.17
C PRO A 111 15.94 -13.01 3.11
N LEU A 112 14.88 -12.29 2.77
CA LEU A 112 13.63 -12.29 3.54
C LEU A 112 12.91 -13.63 3.44
N SER A 113 12.78 -14.17 2.21
CA SER A 113 12.11 -15.44 1.93
C SER A 113 12.92 -16.66 2.35
N ARG A 114 14.25 -16.62 2.40
CA ARG A 114 15.05 -17.74 2.94
C ARG A 114 14.78 -18.02 4.41
N LYS A 115 14.33 -17.00 5.16
CA LYS A 115 14.16 -17.11 6.61
C LYS A 115 12.77 -17.60 7.01
N SER A 116 11.79 -17.61 6.09
CA SER A 116 10.43 -18.05 6.37
C SER A 116 9.87 -18.89 5.23
N ALA A 117 9.10 -19.91 5.58
CA ALA A 117 8.38 -20.73 4.60
C ALA A 117 7.15 -20.00 4.02
N ALA A 118 6.63 -18.97 4.69
CA ALA A 118 5.40 -18.28 4.29
C ALA A 118 5.62 -16.77 4.16
N CYS A 119 5.21 -16.21 3.02
CA CYS A 119 5.11 -14.77 2.82
C CYS A 119 3.65 -14.38 2.62
N HIS A 120 3.27 -13.21 3.12
CA HIS A 120 1.95 -12.61 2.96
C HIS A 120 2.02 -11.40 2.05
N TRP A 121 0.98 -11.18 1.27
CA TRP A 121 0.82 -10.00 0.42
C TRP A 121 -0.15 -9.04 1.10
N ILE A 122 0.37 -7.95 1.67
CA ILE A 122 -0.41 -7.00 2.45
C ILE A 122 -0.75 -5.79 1.58
N VAL A 123 -2.03 -5.57 1.34
CA VAL A 123 -2.57 -4.36 0.73
C VAL A 123 -3.04 -3.43 1.82
N ASP A 124 -2.52 -2.20 1.83
CA ASP A 124 -2.92 -1.15 2.78
C ASP A 124 -2.81 0.23 2.12
N ASP A 125 -3.54 1.21 2.66
CA ASP A 125 -3.33 2.61 2.33
C ASP A 125 -2.77 3.41 3.51
N THR A 126 -1.86 4.35 3.19
CA THR A 126 -1.22 5.20 4.20
C THR A 126 -1.51 6.66 3.90
N GLY A 127 -2.10 7.34 4.89
CA GLY A 127 -2.43 8.76 4.82
C GLY A 127 -1.34 9.67 5.38
N PHE A 128 -1.01 10.72 4.63
CA PHE A 128 -0.08 11.79 5.01
C PHE A 128 -0.85 13.10 5.18
N SER A 129 -1.02 13.56 6.43
CA SER A 129 -1.72 14.82 6.72
C SER A 129 -1.08 16.03 6.03
N LYS A 130 -1.92 16.93 5.51
CA LYS A 130 -1.50 18.16 4.82
C LYS A 130 -2.38 19.34 5.22
N LYS A 131 -1.82 20.56 5.18
CA LYS A 131 -2.51 21.80 5.56
C LYS A 131 -2.80 22.77 4.38
N GLY A 132 -2.69 22.31 3.14
CA GLY A 132 -2.95 23.13 1.96
C GLY A 132 -3.50 22.32 0.79
N VAL A 133 -3.63 22.97 -0.37
CA VAL A 133 -4.27 22.41 -1.58
C VAL A 133 -3.28 22.14 -2.73
N HIS A 134 -2.00 22.45 -2.57
CA HIS A 134 -1.03 22.38 -3.67
C HIS A 134 -0.28 21.05 -3.79
N SER A 135 -0.23 20.23 -2.73
CA SER A 135 0.41 18.90 -2.82
C SER A 135 -0.43 17.97 -3.69
N VAL A 136 0.20 17.33 -4.68
CA VAL A 136 -0.46 16.39 -5.61
C VAL A 136 -1.34 15.39 -4.87
N GLY A 137 -2.59 15.22 -5.29
CA GLY A 137 -3.50 14.25 -4.69
C GLY A 137 -4.02 14.59 -3.28
N VAL A 138 -3.73 15.79 -2.75
CA VAL A 138 -4.27 16.20 -1.45
C VAL A 138 -5.79 16.46 -1.53
N ALA A 139 -6.55 15.80 -0.66
CA ALA A 139 -8.00 15.97 -0.58
C ALA A 139 -8.51 15.64 0.82
N ARG A 140 -9.76 16.02 1.12
CA ARG A 140 -10.47 15.52 2.29
C ARG A 140 -10.86 14.07 2.06
N GLN A 141 -10.17 13.17 2.74
CA GLN A 141 -10.40 11.72 2.66
C GLN A 141 -10.04 11.06 4.00
N TYR A 142 -10.45 9.82 4.20
CA TYR A 142 -10.08 9.10 5.42
C TYR A 142 -8.56 8.99 5.53
N CYS A 143 -8.01 9.44 6.65
CA CYS A 143 -6.60 9.37 6.95
C CYS A 143 -6.39 8.35 8.08
N GLY A 144 -5.94 7.14 7.73
CA GLY A 144 -5.74 6.06 8.71
C GLY A 144 -4.89 6.48 9.91
N ARG A 145 -3.82 7.26 9.67
CA ARG A 145 -2.95 7.81 10.72
C ARG A 145 -3.69 8.72 11.72
N LEU A 146 -4.69 9.48 11.27
CA LEU A 146 -5.47 10.38 12.13
C LEU A 146 -6.77 9.74 12.65
N GLY A 147 -7.14 8.56 12.14
CA GLY A 147 -8.40 7.88 12.47
C GLY A 147 -9.66 8.65 12.05
N LYS A 148 -9.55 9.59 11.11
CA LYS A 148 -10.66 10.46 10.68
C LYS A 148 -10.49 10.95 9.24
N THR A 149 -11.58 11.47 8.69
CA THR A 149 -11.55 12.22 7.43
C THR A 149 -10.92 13.59 7.66
N ASP A 150 -9.79 13.84 7.02
CA ASP A 150 -9.06 15.10 7.08
C ASP A 150 -8.38 15.36 5.73
N ASN A 151 -7.78 16.54 5.57
CA ASN A 151 -6.99 16.86 4.39
C ASN A 151 -5.66 16.10 4.40
N CYS A 152 -5.50 15.16 3.47
CA CYS A 152 -4.31 14.32 3.36
C CYS A 152 -4.04 13.88 1.92
N GLN A 153 -2.80 13.47 1.69
CA GLN A 153 -2.43 12.58 0.59
C GLN A 153 -2.59 11.13 1.06
N VAL A 154 -2.89 10.21 0.15
CA VAL A 154 -2.94 8.78 0.45
C VAL A 154 -2.09 8.04 -0.57
N ALA A 155 -1.28 7.09 -0.11
CA ALA A 155 -0.61 6.13 -0.98
C ALA A 155 -1.16 4.72 -0.75
N VAL A 156 -1.43 3.99 -1.83
CA VAL A 156 -1.78 2.57 -1.81
C VAL A 156 -0.49 1.78 -1.97
N SER A 157 -0.31 0.75 -1.15
CA SER A 157 0.88 -0.10 -1.21
C SER A 157 0.55 -1.57 -1.14
N LEU A 158 1.34 -2.35 -1.87
CA LEU A 158 1.46 -3.79 -1.75
C LEU A 158 2.79 -4.10 -1.09
N SER A 159 2.76 -4.76 0.06
CA SER A 159 3.95 -5.18 0.80
C SER A 159 4.03 -6.69 0.91
N ILE A 160 5.23 -7.24 0.79
CA ILE A 160 5.50 -8.63 1.16
C ILE A 160 5.95 -8.65 2.60
N ALA A 161 5.36 -9.50 3.42
CA ALA A 161 5.70 -9.60 4.82
C ALA A 161 5.78 -11.04 5.32
N ASN A 162 6.68 -11.27 6.26
CA ASN A 162 6.76 -12.47 7.08
C ASN A 162 7.19 -12.08 8.50
N GLU A 163 7.43 -13.06 9.37
CA GLU A 163 7.85 -12.86 10.76
C GLU A 163 9.20 -12.12 10.92
N HIS A 164 10.00 -12.06 9.87
CA HIS A 164 11.32 -11.40 9.88
C HIS A 164 11.30 -9.96 9.35
N GLY A 165 10.24 -9.54 8.67
CA GLY A 165 10.14 -8.19 8.14
C GLY A 165 9.10 -8.00 7.06
N SER A 166 9.03 -6.77 6.55
CA SER A 166 8.12 -6.37 5.49
C SER A 166 8.83 -5.45 4.49
N LEU A 167 8.49 -5.60 3.21
CA LEU A 167 8.99 -4.76 2.13
C LEU A 167 7.84 -4.31 1.21
N PRO A 168 7.62 -3.00 1.01
CA PRO A 168 6.74 -2.53 -0.04
C PRO A 168 7.34 -2.85 -1.42
N VAL A 169 6.59 -3.59 -2.23
CA VAL A 169 6.95 -3.95 -3.62
C VAL A 169 6.10 -3.18 -4.64
N GLY A 170 4.98 -2.61 -4.19
CA GLY A 170 4.20 -1.63 -4.92
C GLY A 170 3.89 -0.43 -4.02
N TYR A 171 4.02 0.77 -4.57
CA TYR A 171 3.69 2.01 -3.85
C TYR A 171 3.23 3.07 -4.85
N ARG A 172 1.98 3.52 -4.76
CA ARG A 172 1.41 4.52 -5.67
C ARG A 172 0.63 5.57 -4.91
N LEU A 173 0.87 6.84 -5.22
CA LEU A 173 0.07 7.95 -4.71
C LEU A 173 -1.32 7.88 -5.34
N TYR A 174 -2.36 7.86 -4.52
CA TYR A 174 -3.74 7.92 -4.97
C TYR A 174 -4.06 9.36 -5.43
N LEU A 175 -4.47 9.50 -6.68
CA LEU A 175 -4.93 10.77 -7.26
C LEU A 175 -6.47 10.81 -7.20
N PRO A 176 -7.09 11.61 -6.31
CA PRO A 176 -8.55 11.69 -6.22
C PRO A 176 -9.18 12.20 -7.52
N GLU A 177 -10.44 11.83 -7.77
CA GLU A 177 -11.15 12.18 -9.01
C GLU A 177 -11.16 13.69 -9.28
N GLN A 178 -11.44 14.50 -8.26
CA GLN A 178 -11.40 15.97 -8.35
C GLN A 178 -10.04 16.54 -8.76
N TRP A 179 -8.94 15.81 -8.50
CA TRP A 179 -7.61 16.19 -8.98
C TRP A 179 -7.41 15.75 -10.43
N ALA A 180 -7.81 14.52 -10.75
CA ALA A 180 -7.66 13.97 -12.08
C ALA A 180 -8.42 14.78 -13.15
N GLN A 181 -9.57 15.36 -12.77
CA GLN A 181 -10.42 16.20 -13.63
C GLN A 181 -9.98 17.67 -13.71
N ASP A 182 -9.03 18.12 -12.87
CA ASP A 182 -8.55 19.51 -12.86
C ASP A 182 -7.24 19.66 -13.65
N THR A 183 -7.35 19.87 -14.96
CA THR A 183 -6.21 20.00 -15.87
C THR A 183 -5.26 21.14 -15.49
N VAL A 184 -5.79 22.28 -15.02
CA VAL A 184 -4.97 23.45 -14.64
C VAL A 184 -4.10 23.11 -13.43
N ARG A 185 -4.71 22.49 -12.41
CA ARG A 185 -4.01 22.08 -11.20
C ARG A 185 -3.01 20.96 -11.46
N ARG A 186 -3.35 19.98 -12.30
CA ARG A 186 -2.44 18.91 -12.73
C ARG A 186 -1.19 19.46 -13.41
N LYS A 187 -1.39 20.34 -14.39
CA LYS A 187 -0.28 20.99 -15.11
C LYS A 187 0.60 21.81 -14.17
N LYS A 188 -0.01 22.61 -13.28
CA LYS A 188 0.74 23.43 -12.31
C LYS A 188 1.58 22.58 -11.33
N ALA A 189 1.11 21.40 -10.96
CA ALA A 189 1.77 20.52 -10.02
C ALA A 189 2.69 19.46 -10.68
N GLY A 190 2.81 19.48 -12.01
CA GLY A 190 3.65 18.52 -12.76
C GLY A 190 3.10 17.09 -12.75
N VAL A 191 1.78 16.90 -12.64
CA VAL A 191 1.17 15.56 -12.73
C VAL A 191 1.22 15.09 -14.19
N PRO A 192 1.85 13.94 -14.51
CA PRO A 192 1.92 13.45 -15.88
C PRO A 192 0.53 13.17 -16.48
N ASP A 193 0.40 13.33 -17.80
CA ASP A 193 -0.88 13.22 -18.51
C ASP A 193 -1.47 11.81 -18.43
N GLN A 194 -0.61 10.79 -18.42
CA GLN A 194 -0.98 9.38 -18.29
C GLN A 194 -1.56 9.01 -16.92
N VAL A 195 -1.36 9.85 -15.89
CA VAL A 195 -1.93 9.61 -14.57
C VAL A 195 -3.39 10.06 -14.55
N VAL A 196 -4.29 9.09 -14.67
CA VAL A 196 -5.74 9.29 -14.63
C VAL A 196 -6.33 8.85 -13.28
N PHE A 197 -7.60 9.18 -13.04
CA PHE A 197 -8.31 8.67 -11.87
C PHE A 197 -8.39 7.14 -11.92
N GLN A 198 -8.04 6.51 -10.81
CA GLN A 198 -8.28 5.09 -10.56
C GLN A 198 -8.74 4.92 -9.12
N THR A 199 -9.62 3.96 -8.84
CA THR A 199 -9.99 3.63 -7.45
C THR A 199 -8.79 3.05 -6.71
N LYS A 200 -8.80 3.12 -5.38
CA LYS A 200 -7.74 2.48 -4.57
C LYS A 200 -7.68 0.97 -4.77
N THR A 201 -8.84 0.33 -4.97
CA THR A 201 -8.93 -1.10 -5.23
C THR A 201 -8.38 -1.46 -6.61
N ALA A 202 -8.59 -0.63 -7.63
CA ALA A 202 -7.93 -0.77 -8.93
C ALA A 202 -6.40 -0.62 -8.81
N LEU A 203 -5.91 0.41 -8.10
CA LEU A 203 -4.47 0.57 -7.86
C LEU A 203 -3.85 -0.63 -7.12
N ALA A 204 -4.57 -1.21 -6.16
CA ALA A 204 -4.13 -2.41 -5.46
C ALA A 204 -4.07 -3.63 -6.39
N MET A 205 -5.05 -3.79 -7.30
CA MET A 205 -5.03 -4.85 -8.29
C MET A 205 -3.90 -4.68 -9.31
N ASP A 206 -3.65 -3.47 -9.79
CA ASP A 206 -2.50 -3.18 -10.67
C ASP A 206 -1.17 -3.55 -10.00
N GLN A 207 -1.03 -3.27 -8.69
CA GLN A 207 0.16 -3.66 -7.92
C GLN A 207 0.28 -5.18 -7.75
N ILE A 208 -0.84 -5.88 -7.53
CA ILE A 208 -0.90 -7.35 -7.46
C ILE A 208 -0.51 -7.97 -8.79
N ASP A 209 -1.06 -7.46 -9.90
CA ASP A 209 -0.76 -7.94 -11.25
C ASP A 209 0.70 -7.70 -11.62
N SER A 210 1.24 -6.54 -11.26
CA SER A 210 2.66 -6.27 -11.44
C SER A 210 3.53 -7.23 -10.62
N ALA A 211 3.17 -7.53 -9.37
CA ALA A 211 3.94 -8.45 -8.54
C ALA A 211 3.94 -9.87 -9.13
N LEU A 212 2.77 -10.36 -9.59
CA LEU A 212 2.64 -11.63 -10.29
C LEU A 212 3.50 -11.67 -11.56
N ALA A 213 3.44 -10.63 -12.39
CA ALA A 213 4.20 -10.53 -13.63
C ALA A 213 5.73 -10.54 -13.39
N THR A 214 6.20 -10.03 -12.26
CA THR A 214 7.62 -10.05 -11.88
C THR A 214 8.09 -11.38 -11.26
N GLY A 215 7.20 -12.37 -11.15
CA GLY A 215 7.55 -13.69 -10.60
C GLY A 215 7.74 -13.70 -9.08
N ILE A 216 7.26 -12.67 -8.38
CA ILE A 216 7.23 -12.67 -6.93
C ILE A 216 6.31 -13.81 -6.47
N ALA A 217 6.80 -14.66 -5.58
CA ALA A 217 6.01 -15.76 -5.02
C ALA A 217 4.74 -15.23 -4.34
N ALA A 218 3.59 -15.72 -4.80
CA ALA A 218 2.30 -15.35 -4.28
C ALA A 218 2.14 -15.81 -2.82
N GLY A 219 1.75 -14.87 -1.97
CA GLY A 219 1.38 -15.12 -0.58
C GLY A 219 -0.13 -15.08 -0.37
N VAL A 220 -0.59 -15.41 0.84
CA VAL A 220 -1.99 -15.11 1.22
C VAL A 220 -2.16 -13.59 1.21
N VAL A 221 -3.13 -13.11 0.44
CA VAL A 221 -3.46 -11.68 0.35
C VAL A 221 -4.21 -11.24 1.59
N LEU A 222 -3.69 -10.23 2.27
CA LEU A 222 -4.26 -9.61 3.46
C LEU A 222 -4.63 -8.16 3.15
N ALA A 223 -5.83 -7.76 3.53
CA ALA A 223 -6.30 -6.39 3.40
C ALA A 223 -7.38 -6.11 4.43
N ASP A 224 -7.59 -4.85 4.76
CA ASP A 224 -8.66 -4.47 5.68
C ASP A 224 -10.04 -4.38 4.99
N ALA A 225 -11.06 -3.97 5.76
CA ALA A 225 -12.42 -3.84 5.25
C ALA A 225 -12.63 -2.67 4.27
N ALA A 226 -11.66 -1.75 4.10
CA ALA A 226 -11.73 -0.72 3.07
C ALA A 226 -11.59 -1.33 1.67
N TYR A 227 -10.82 -2.42 1.54
CA TYR A 227 -10.70 -3.20 0.31
C TYR A 227 -11.64 -4.40 0.32
N GLY A 228 -11.55 -5.21 1.36
CA GLY A 228 -12.18 -6.54 1.38
C GLY A 228 -13.69 -6.50 1.39
N THR A 229 -14.37 -5.38 1.71
CA THR A 229 -15.83 -5.26 1.56
C THR A 229 -16.28 -5.28 0.10
N GLU A 230 -15.44 -4.83 -0.84
CA GLU A 230 -15.75 -4.83 -2.26
C GLU A 230 -15.76 -6.26 -2.82
N THR A 231 -16.93 -6.79 -3.16
CA THR A 231 -17.07 -8.16 -3.69
C THR A 231 -16.29 -8.36 -4.98
N HIS A 232 -16.38 -7.41 -5.91
CA HIS A 232 -15.69 -7.53 -7.18
C HIS A 232 -14.17 -7.61 -7.01
N TRP A 233 -13.59 -6.88 -6.05
CA TRP A 233 -12.17 -6.96 -5.74
C TRP A 233 -11.78 -8.35 -5.22
N ARG A 234 -12.60 -8.95 -4.33
CA ARG A 234 -12.38 -10.33 -3.87
C ARG A 234 -12.52 -11.36 -5.00
N ASP A 235 -13.47 -11.18 -5.91
CA ASP A 235 -13.67 -12.06 -7.06
C ASP A 235 -12.42 -12.02 -7.97
N GLN A 236 -11.86 -10.83 -8.21
CA GLN A 236 -10.62 -10.67 -8.98
C GLN A 236 -9.41 -11.38 -8.35
N LEU A 237 -9.31 -11.45 -7.02
CA LEU A 237 -8.29 -12.26 -6.34
C LEU A 237 -8.49 -13.75 -6.60
N SER A 238 -9.73 -14.24 -6.49
CA SER A 238 -10.08 -15.64 -6.76
C SER A 238 -9.83 -16.03 -8.23
N GLU A 239 -10.15 -15.15 -9.18
CA GLU A 239 -9.89 -15.36 -10.61
C GLU A 239 -8.39 -15.55 -10.91
N ARG A 240 -7.51 -14.94 -10.11
CA ARG A 240 -6.06 -15.09 -10.19
C ARG A 240 -5.52 -16.30 -9.40
N GLY A 241 -6.40 -17.09 -8.81
CA GLY A 241 -6.02 -18.22 -7.95
C GLY A 241 -5.35 -17.81 -6.63
N LEU A 242 -5.51 -16.56 -6.20
CA LEU A 242 -4.90 -16.07 -4.97
C LEU A 242 -5.74 -16.45 -3.76
N LEU A 243 -5.09 -17.05 -2.76
CA LEU A 243 -5.67 -17.20 -1.44
C LEU A 243 -5.70 -15.84 -0.75
N TYR A 244 -6.79 -15.53 -0.04
CA TYR A 244 -6.90 -14.28 0.68
C TYR A 244 -7.59 -14.44 2.04
N MET A 245 -7.23 -13.55 2.96
CA MET A 245 -7.89 -13.33 4.23
C MET A 245 -8.02 -11.84 4.44
N VAL A 246 -9.22 -11.32 4.16
CA VAL A 246 -9.48 -9.87 4.10
C VAL A 246 -10.62 -9.49 5.02
N GLY A 247 -10.52 -8.29 5.58
CA GLY A 247 -11.58 -7.71 6.37
C GLY A 247 -12.85 -7.46 5.55
N VAL A 248 -14.01 -7.67 6.16
CA VAL A 248 -15.31 -7.27 5.60
C VAL A 248 -16.11 -6.56 6.68
N ARG A 249 -16.96 -5.60 6.29
CA ARG A 249 -17.91 -5.02 7.25
C ARG A 249 -18.90 -6.08 7.71
N SER A 250 -19.27 -6.06 8.98
CA SER A 250 -20.21 -7.03 9.57
C SER A 250 -21.58 -7.04 8.89
N ASN A 251 -22.02 -5.90 8.35
CA ASN A 251 -23.28 -5.75 7.61
C ASN A 251 -23.19 -6.13 6.12
N THR A 252 -22.03 -6.59 5.63
CA THR A 252 -21.87 -7.05 4.25
C THR A 252 -22.83 -8.19 3.97
N LYS A 253 -23.62 -8.09 2.90
CA LYS A 253 -24.64 -9.08 2.54
C LYS A 253 -24.05 -10.21 1.71
N VAL A 254 -24.32 -11.45 2.13
CA VAL A 254 -23.82 -12.70 1.56
C VAL A 254 -24.96 -13.70 1.36
N TRP A 255 -24.73 -14.63 0.45
CA TRP A 255 -25.57 -15.81 0.24
C TRP A 255 -24.90 -16.99 0.95
N TRP A 256 -25.63 -17.65 1.86
CA TRP A 256 -25.05 -18.67 2.73
C TRP A 256 -26.13 -19.65 3.23
N GLY A 257 -25.81 -20.95 3.24
CA GLY A 257 -26.71 -21.98 3.74
C GLY A 257 -28.03 -22.00 2.99
N SER A 258 -29.15 -21.88 3.71
CA SER A 258 -30.50 -21.78 3.13
C SER A 258 -30.80 -20.44 2.44
N HIS A 259 -29.99 -19.40 2.68
CA HIS A 259 -30.13 -18.10 2.01
C HIS A 259 -29.40 -18.13 0.67
N GLN A 260 -30.08 -18.59 -0.37
CA GLN A 260 -29.56 -18.66 -1.74
C GLN A 260 -30.28 -17.66 -2.65
N PRO A 261 -29.62 -17.20 -3.73
CA PRO A 261 -30.29 -16.38 -4.74
C PRO A 261 -31.49 -17.10 -5.36
N ALA A 262 -32.48 -16.33 -5.80
CA ALA A 262 -33.56 -16.90 -6.60
C ALA A 262 -32.99 -17.42 -7.95
N PRO A 263 -33.58 -18.48 -8.53
CA PRO A 263 -33.20 -18.96 -9.85
C PRO A 263 -33.24 -17.85 -10.89
N MET A 264 -32.19 -17.78 -11.73
CA MET A 264 -32.15 -16.81 -12.82
C MET A 264 -33.22 -17.17 -13.85
N PRO A 265 -34.07 -16.21 -14.28
CA PRO A 265 -35.03 -16.48 -15.34
C PRO A 265 -34.29 -16.78 -16.64
N PRO A 266 -34.90 -17.55 -17.55
CA PRO A 266 -34.31 -17.86 -18.84
C PRO A 266 -33.97 -16.57 -19.62
N ALA A 267 -32.94 -16.66 -20.46
CA ALA A 267 -32.49 -15.56 -21.30
C ALA A 267 -33.66 -15.02 -22.15
N SER A 268 -33.74 -13.69 -22.31
CA SER A 268 -34.80 -13.09 -23.10
C SER A 268 -34.71 -13.56 -24.56
N PRO A 269 -35.81 -14.04 -25.17
CA PRO A 269 -35.85 -14.42 -26.59
C PRO A 269 -35.54 -13.25 -27.53
N LYS A 270 -35.73 -12.01 -27.07
CA LYS A 270 -35.53 -10.79 -27.87
C LYS A 270 -34.06 -10.33 -27.96
N GLY A 271 -33.14 -11.09 -27.35
CA GLY A 271 -31.75 -10.68 -27.20
C GLY A 271 -31.59 -9.54 -26.19
N GLY A 272 -30.46 -9.53 -25.49
CA GLY A 272 -30.16 -8.52 -24.48
C GLY A 272 -28.94 -8.92 -23.65
N ARG A 273 -28.35 -7.95 -22.96
CA ARG A 273 -27.21 -8.21 -22.09
C ARG A 273 -27.63 -9.20 -20.99
N PRO A 274 -26.94 -10.34 -20.83
CA PRO A 274 -27.23 -11.28 -19.76
C PRO A 274 -27.18 -10.59 -18.41
N ARG A 275 -28.13 -10.92 -17.53
CA ARG A 275 -28.09 -10.43 -16.15
C ARG A 275 -26.91 -11.09 -15.43
N THR A 276 -26.07 -10.28 -14.81
CA THR A 276 -24.87 -10.73 -14.08
C THR A 276 -25.04 -10.69 -12.56
N ARG A 277 -26.13 -10.09 -12.06
CA ARG A 277 -26.37 -9.93 -10.61
C ARG A 277 -27.33 -11.01 -10.10
N PRO A 278 -27.05 -11.64 -8.94
CA PRO A 278 -27.96 -12.58 -8.30
C PRO A 278 -29.34 -11.96 -8.04
N MET A 279 -30.40 -12.71 -8.33
CA MET A 279 -31.78 -12.26 -8.10
C MET A 279 -32.14 -12.31 -6.60
N ARG A 280 -32.94 -11.33 -6.17
CA ARG A 280 -33.42 -11.17 -4.78
C ARG A 280 -34.93 -10.96 -4.81
N ASP A 281 -35.63 -11.61 -3.89
CA ASP A 281 -37.06 -11.40 -3.62
C ASP A 281 -37.33 -11.61 -2.12
N SER A 282 -38.61 -11.57 -1.70
CA SER A 282 -38.99 -11.73 -0.30
C SER A 282 -38.64 -13.10 0.29
N ALA A 283 -38.57 -14.14 -0.54
CA ALA A 283 -38.19 -15.50 -0.14
C ALA A 283 -36.66 -15.74 -0.26
N HIS A 284 -35.97 -14.96 -1.10
CA HIS A 284 -34.55 -15.08 -1.39
C HIS A 284 -33.82 -13.79 -0.98
N ALA A 285 -33.74 -13.56 0.33
CA ALA A 285 -33.04 -12.42 0.90
C ALA A 285 -31.63 -12.82 1.42
N PRO A 286 -30.58 -12.05 1.08
CA PRO A 286 -29.25 -12.31 1.62
C PRO A 286 -29.14 -11.91 3.09
N ILE A 287 -28.32 -12.63 3.83
CA ILE A 287 -28.02 -12.34 5.24
C ILE A 287 -26.69 -11.61 5.38
N SER A 288 -26.48 -10.94 6.50
CA SER A 288 -25.22 -10.29 6.80
C SER A 288 -24.15 -11.28 7.25
N VAL A 289 -22.88 -10.93 7.08
CA VAL A 289 -21.75 -11.70 7.63
C VAL A 289 -21.88 -11.88 9.14
N HIS A 290 -22.42 -10.89 9.85
CA HIS A 290 -22.72 -10.99 11.28
C HIS A 290 -23.75 -12.09 11.59
N GLU A 291 -24.87 -12.13 10.87
CA GLU A 291 -25.90 -13.18 11.04
C GLU A 291 -25.33 -14.57 10.71
N VAL A 292 -24.50 -14.68 9.66
CA VAL A 292 -23.77 -15.93 9.36
C VAL A 292 -22.92 -16.35 10.55
N ALA A 293 -22.08 -15.44 11.07
CA ALA A 293 -21.21 -15.73 12.20
C ALA A 293 -22.00 -16.21 13.44
N GLN A 294 -23.12 -15.57 13.75
CA GLN A 294 -23.99 -15.96 14.87
C GLN A 294 -24.62 -17.36 14.69
N SER A 295 -24.89 -17.78 13.45
CA SER A 295 -25.48 -19.10 13.15
C SER A 295 -24.49 -20.26 13.20
N LEU A 296 -23.17 -19.99 13.12
CA LEU A 296 -22.15 -21.02 13.12
C LEU A 296 -21.82 -21.49 14.55
N PRO A 297 -21.29 -22.73 14.73
CA PRO A 297 -20.76 -23.13 16.03
C PRO A 297 -19.62 -22.21 16.46
N ALA A 298 -19.53 -21.89 17.76
CA ALA A 298 -18.50 -20.98 18.31
C ALA A 298 -17.05 -21.44 18.05
N ARG A 299 -16.82 -22.73 17.73
CA ARG A 299 -15.51 -23.25 17.34
C ARG A 299 -15.08 -22.88 15.91
N THR A 300 -16.01 -22.39 15.08
CA THR A 300 -15.81 -22.13 13.65
C THR A 300 -15.36 -20.69 13.38
N TYR A 301 -15.53 -19.79 14.35
CA TYR A 301 -15.13 -18.39 14.28
C TYR A 301 -14.56 -17.91 15.62
N LEU A 302 -13.73 -16.87 15.58
CA LEU A 302 -13.21 -16.22 16.77
C LEU A 302 -13.72 -14.77 16.78
N ILE A 303 -14.42 -14.39 17.84
CA ILE A 303 -14.70 -12.96 18.12
C ILE A 303 -13.51 -12.42 18.89
N SER A 304 -12.73 -11.55 18.26
CA SER A 304 -11.62 -10.85 18.91
C SER A 304 -11.92 -9.36 18.94
N THR A 305 -11.90 -8.76 20.13
CA THR A 305 -11.98 -7.29 20.27
C THR A 305 -10.58 -6.73 20.12
N ILE A 306 -10.29 -6.08 18.99
CA ILE A 306 -9.00 -5.44 18.75
C ILE A 306 -9.11 -3.98 19.18
N PHE A 307 -8.44 -3.60 20.27
CA PHE A 307 -8.33 -2.20 20.67
C PHE A 307 -7.34 -1.48 19.76
N GLN A 308 -7.85 -0.73 18.79
CA GLN A 308 -7.05 0.26 18.05
C GLN A 308 -6.65 1.40 18.99
N HIS A 309 -5.45 1.35 19.55
CA HIS A 309 -4.88 2.47 20.31
C HIS A 309 -4.51 3.61 19.34
N SER A 310 -5.44 4.51 19.04
CA SER A 310 -5.15 5.79 18.41
C SER A 310 -4.57 6.77 19.44
N ARG A 311 -3.31 6.57 19.87
CA ARG A 311 -2.63 7.61 20.65
C ARG A 311 -2.31 8.80 19.75
N SER A 312 -3.17 9.82 19.79
CA SER A 312 -2.78 11.19 19.47
C SER A 312 -1.79 11.67 20.53
N GLN A 313 -0.54 11.85 20.11
CA GLN A 313 0.38 12.79 20.76
C GLN A 313 0.78 13.83 19.71
#